data_AF-A0A966WDX0-F1
#
_entry.id   AF-A0A966WDX0-F1
#
_cell.length_a   1.000
_cell.length_b   1.000
_cell.length_c   1.000
_cell.angle_alpha   90.00
_cell.angle_beta   90.00
_cell.angle_gamma   90.00
#
_symmetry.space_group_name_H-M   'P 1'
#
loop_
_entity.id
_entity.type
_entity.pdbx_description
1 polymer ?
#
loop_
_entity_poly.entity_id
_entity_poly.type
_entity_poly.pdbx_seq_one_letter_code
_entity_poly.pdbx_strand_id
1 'polypeptide(L)'
;MRQLFNLRLWVSLGLLTFGAVIILLVSCDDCFGRGGEPASISVGVEKNIETVAIATTFTQSEGWRIENGRTIGEASVTLDDARQIFIAADTPGENNCTDLNAGSSCVFLANMFGDSVMWFAFTDTNSSKPTRVLELPSLVDMLDSGNRGVLANDWIVRLANGVKKTCGEDVGTLREFINDYSPDKSVTKLNLITDEVDEVVCTG
;
A
#
# COMPACT_ATOMS: atom_id res chain seq x y z
N MET A 1 -51.94 11.08 -45.30
CA MET A 1 -50.59 10.56 -45.64
C MET A 1 -49.75 11.63 -46.35
N ARG A 2 -49.41 12.75 -45.69
CA ARG A 2 -48.63 13.85 -46.32
C ARG A 2 -47.58 14.50 -45.41
N GLN A 3 -47.27 13.88 -44.26
CA GLN A 3 -46.21 14.33 -43.36
C GLN A 3 -44.94 13.48 -43.40
N LEU A 4 -44.93 12.37 -44.17
CA LEU A 4 -43.75 11.48 -44.30
C LEU A 4 -42.71 11.98 -45.34
N PHE A 5 -43.00 13.05 -46.08
CA PHE A 5 -42.10 13.63 -47.10
C PHE A 5 -41.54 15.00 -46.70
N ASN A 6 -41.36 15.24 -45.40
CA ASN A 6 -40.69 16.45 -44.97
C ASN A 6 -39.17 16.20 -44.99
N LEU A 7 -38.49 16.71 -46.03
CA LEU A 7 -37.06 16.53 -46.28
C LEU A 7 -36.20 16.83 -45.03
N ARG A 8 -36.63 17.82 -44.23
CA ARG A 8 -35.97 18.20 -42.97
C ARG A 8 -35.95 17.08 -41.92
N LEU A 9 -37.00 16.27 -41.85
CA LEU A 9 -37.14 15.18 -40.90
C LEU A 9 -36.22 14.00 -41.27
N TRP A 10 -36.07 13.74 -42.57
CA TRP A 10 -35.12 12.75 -43.09
C TRP A 10 -33.66 13.18 -42.91
N VAL A 11 -33.36 14.47 -43.06
CA VAL A 11 -32.01 15.00 -42.79
C VAL A 11 -31.64 14.89 -41.31
N SER A 12 -32.56 15.21 -40.39
CA SER A 12 -32.31 15.06 -38.94
C SER A 12 -32.12 13.60 -38.53
N LEU A 13 -32.91 12.69 -39.12
CA LEU A 13 -32.79 11.26 -38.82
C LEU A 13 -31.48 10.69 -39.35
N GLY A 14 -31.07 11.11 -40.56
CA GLY A 14 -29.77 10.74 -41.14
C GLY A 14 -28.58 11.24 -40.35
N LEU A 15 -28.64 12.45 -39.79
CA LEU A 15 -27.58 13.00 -38.92
C LEU A 15 -27.47 12.23 -37.60
N LEU A 16 -28.59 11.85 -36.99
CA LEU A 16 -28.60 11.08 -35.75
C LEU A 16 -28.09 9.65 -35.95
N THR A 17 -28.51 8.99 -37.02
CA THR A 17 -28.02 7.63 -37.33
C THR A 17 -26.55 7.65 -37.70
N PHE A 18 -26.09 8.64 -38.47
CA PHE A 18 -24.68 8.79 -38.79
C PHE A 18 -23.83 9.08 -37.54
N GLY A 19 -24.32 9.94 -36.63
CA GLY A 19 -23.67 10.20 -35.35
C GLY A 19 -23.58 8.95 -34.46
N ALA A 20 -24.65 8.17 -34.37
CA ALA A 20 -24.66 6.91 -33.62
C ALA A 20 -23.71 5.86 -34.21
N VAL A 21 -23.63 5.77 -35.55
CA VAL A 21 -22.70 4.87 -36.25
C VAL A 21 -21.25 5.33 -36.07
N ILE A 22 -20.98 6.64 -36.11
CA ILE A 22 -19.64 7.17 -35.79
C ILE A 22 -19.27 6.84 -34.34
N ILE A 23 -20.19 6.99 -33.38
CA ILE A 23 -19.91 6.64 -31.99
C ILE A 23 -19.61 5.15 -31.90
N LEU A 24 -20.37 4.27 -32.56
CA LEU A 24 -20.08 2.83 -32.56
C LEU A 24 -18.75 2.47 -33.26
N LEU A 25 -18.36 3.18 -34.32
CA LEU A 25 -17.10 2.94 -35.04
C LEU A 25 -15.88 3.56 -34.34
N VAL A 26 -16.06 4.62 -33.55
CA VAL A 26 -15.01 5.31 -32.78
C VAL A 26 -14.97 4.84 -31.32
N SER A 27 -16.00 4.12 -30.86
CA SER A 27 -15.97 3.36 -29.61
C SER A 27 -14.93 2.27 -29.77
N CYS A 28 -13.70 2.60 -29.41
CA CYS A 28 -12.61 1.66 -29.34
C CYS A 28 -13.01 0.58 -28.33
N ASP A 29 -13.11 -0.67 -28.77
CA ASP A 29 -13.38 -1.84 -27.92
C ASP A 29 -12.37 -1.95 -26.75
N ASP A 30 -11.20 -1.30 -26.88
CA ASP A 30 -10.12 -1.27 -25.90
C ASP A 30 -10.05 0.00 -25.03
N CYS A 31 -10.89 1.02 -25.23
CA CYS A 31 -10.90 2.21 -24.36
C CYS A 31 -11.37 1.90 -22.93
N PHE A 32 -12.03 0.76 -22.71
CA PHE A 32 -12.44 0.27 -21.38
C PHE A 32 -11.55 -0.85 -20.84
N GLY A 33 -10.35 -1.06 -21.39
CA GLY A 33 -9.32 -1.90 -20.78
C GLY A 33 -9.69 -3.39 -20.69
N ARG A 34 -10.52 -3.91 -21.59
CA ARG A 34 -11.01 -5.30 -21.53
C ARG A 34 -10.06 -6.33 -22.14
N GLY A 35 -8.93 -5.90 -22.72
CA GLY A 35 -7.93 -6.75 -23.37
C GLY A 35 -6.48 -6.42 -23.02
N GLY A 36 -6.23 -5.63 -21.97
CA GLY A 36 -4.86 -5.36 -21.53
C GLY A 36 -4.16 -6.65 -21.09
N GLU A 37 -2.90 -6.82 -21.51
CA GLU A 37 -1.97 -7.77 -20.87
C GLU A 37 -2.13 -7.68 -19.34
N PRO A 38 -2.02 -8.79 -18.59
CA PRO A 38 -2.11 -8.73 -17.13
C PRO A 38 -1.17 -7.63 -16.66
N ALA A 39 -1.75 -6.61 -16.01
CA ALA A 39 -1.01 -5.46 -15.53
C ALA A 39 0.19 -5.99 -14.73
N SER A 40 1.37 -5.90 -15.35
CA SER A 40 2.60 -6.19 -14.66
C SER A 40 2.72 -5.16 -13.56
N ILE A 41 3.16 -5.65 -12.39
CA ILE A 41 3.39 -4.90 -11.16
C ILE A 41 3.79 -3.47 -11.52
N SER A 42 3.03 -2.46 -11.07
CA SER A 42 3.53 -1.09 -11.14
C SER A 42 4.72 -1.03 -10.17
N VAL A 43 5.93 -1.27 -10.70
CA VAL A 43 7.23 -1.19 -10.01
C VAL A 43 7.51 0.24 -9.49
N GLY A 44 6.52 1.13 -9.42
CA GLY A 44 6.71 2.56 -9.26
C GLY A 44 5.92 3.22 -8.12
N VAL A 45 5.14 2.49 -7.30
CA VAL A 45 4.55 3.11 -6.11
C VAL A 45 5.58 3.09 -4.99
N GLU A 46 6.04 4.27 -4.58
CA GLU A 46 6.92 4.43 -3.43
C GLU A 46 6.26 3.84 -2.18
N LYS A 47 6.98 3.00 -1.43
CA LYS A 47 6.47 2.37 -0.20
C LYS A 47 6.76 3.27 1.02
N ASN A 48 6.37 4.55 0.93
CA ASN A 48 6.50 5.52 2.01
C ASN A 48 5.42 5.28 3.05
N ILE A 49 5.80 4.70 4.19
CA ILE A 49 4.86 4.33 5.24
C ILE A 49 4.45 5.59 6.01
N GLU A 50 3.19 5.97 5.84
CA GLU A 50 2.59 7.15 6.49
C GLU A 50 1.61 6.78 7.59
N THR A 51 0.98 5.61 7.48
CA THR A 51 0.10 5.06 8.51
C THR A 51 0.71 3.77 9.03
N VAL A 52 0.82 3.68 10.35
CA VAL A 52 1.13 2.45 11.08
C VAL A 52 0.11 2.34 12.20
N ALA A 53 -0.54 1.19 12.33
CA ALA A 53 -1.51 0.95 13.39
C ALA A 53 -1.83 -0.53 13.53
N ILE A 54 -2.29 -0.94 14.71
CA ILE A 54 -2.71 -2.32 14.94
C ILE A 54 -4.08 -2.54 14.29
N ALA A 55 -4.21 -3.58 13.47
CA ALA A 55 -5.49 -3.96 12.89
C ALA A 55 -6.35 -4.67 13.94
N THR A 56 -7.53 -4.10 14.23
CA THR A 56 -8.48 -4.66 15.21
C THR A 56 -9.58 -5.47 14.54
N THR A 57 -10.03 -5.05 13.36
CA THR A 57 -11.07 -5.75 12.60
C THR A 57 -10.77 -5.64 11.12
N PHE A 58 -10.92 -6.75 10.40
CA PHE A 58 -10.79 -6.81 8.96
C PHE A 58 -12.10 -7.30 8.36
N THR A 59 -12.67 -6.51 7.45
CA THR A 59 -13.87 -6.87 6.70
C THR A 59 -13.54 -6.87 5.22
N GLN A 60 -14.01 -7.86 4.47
CA GLN A 60 -13.61 -8.06 3.08
C GLN A 60 -14.79 -8.51 2.22
N SER A 61 -14.75 -8.17 0.93
CA SER A 61 -15.70 -8.70 -0.05
C SER A 61 -15.50 -10.20 -0.28
N GLU A 62 -16.51 -10.86 -0.84
CA GLU A 62 -16.38 -12.26 -1.25
C GLU A 62 -15.24 -12.41 -2.28
N GLY A 63 -14.42 -13.45 -2.09
CA GLY A 63 -13.28 -13.72 -2.98
C GLY A 63 -12.08 -12.78 -2.81
N TRP A 64 -12.06 -11.96 -1.74
CA TRP A 64 -10.94 -11.06 -1.48
C TRP A 64 -9.63 -11.81 -1.31
N ARG A 65 -8.60 -11.34 -2.01
CA ARG A 65 -7.23 -11.86 -1.96
C ARG A 65 -6.26 -10.87 -2.56
N ILE A 66 -4.98 -11.05 -2.29
CA ILE A 66 -3.91 -10.36 -3.01
C ILE A 66 -3.37 -11.32 -4.08
N GLU A 67 -3.45 -10.91 -5.35
CA GLU A 67 -2.92 -11.66 -6.50
C GLU A 67 -1.97 -10.75 -7.27
N ASN A 68 -0.76 -11.24 -7.57
CA ASN A 68 0.28 -10.46 -8.24
C ASN A 68 0.59 -9.10 -7.56
N GLY A 69 0.51 -9.06 -6.22
CA GLY A 69 0.80 -7.86 -5.42
C GLY A 69 -0.30 -6.79 -5.42
N ARG A 70 -1.52 -7.13 -5.87
CA ARG A 70 -2.68 -6.23 -5.93
C ARG A 70 -3.92 -6.90 -5.35
N THR A 71 -4.81 -6.13 -4.76
CA THR A 71 -6.07 -6.64 -4.22
C THR A 71 -7.05 -7.01 -5.33
N ILE A 72 -7.69 -8.16 -5.16
CA ILE A 72 -8.90 -8.54 -5.89
C ILE A 72 -10.06 -8.37 -4.92
N GLY A 73 -10.98 -7.48 -5.22
CA GLY A 73 -12.08 -7.12 -4.31
C GLY A 73 -11.70 -6.02 -3.33
N GLU A 74 -12.70 -5.60 -2.57
CA GLU A 74 -12.60 -4.49 -1.62
C GLU A 74 -12.46 -5.01 -0.20
N ALA A 75 -11.79 -4.25 0.65
CA ALA A 75 -11.71 -4.55 2.07
C ALA A 75 -11.74 -3.26 2.90
N SER A 76 -12.00 -3.41 4.18
CA SER A 76 -11.89 -2.34 5.16
C SER A 76 -11.24 -2.85 6.44
N VAL A 77 -10.30 -2.06 6.93
CA VAL A 77 -9.55 -2.30 8.17
C VAL A 77 -10.00 -1.29 9.21
N THR A 78 -10.37 -1.77 10.39
CA THR A 78 -10.50 -0.93 11.57
C THR A 78 -9.20 -0.99 12.35
N LEU A 79 -8.67 0.17 12.72
CA LEU A 79 -7.44 0.33 13.46
C LEU A 79 -7.72 0.42 14.97
N ASP A 80 -6.68 0.37 15.79
CA ASP A 80 -6.75 0.46 17.25
C ASP A 80 -7.12 1.85 17.77
N ASP A 81 -6.89 2.88 16.96
CA ASP A 81 -7.37 4.25 17.19
C ASP A 81 -8.80 4.52 16.66
N ALA A 82 -9.52 3.45 16.28
CA ALA A 82 -10.86 3.46 15.71
C ALA A 82 -11.01 4.13 14.34
N ARG A 83 -9.91 4.51 13.67
CA ARG A 83 -9.99 4.86 12.24
C ARG A 83 -10.38 3.64 11.42
N GLN A 84 -11.23 3.87 10.43
CA GLN A 84 -11.59 2.87 9.44
C GLN A 84 -10.95 3.24 8.10
N ILE A 85 -10.10 2.35 7.59
CA ILE A 85 -9.42 2.50 6.31
C ILE A 85 -10.14 1.63 5.29
N PHE A 86 -10.37 2.18 4.10
CA PHE A 86 -10.92 1.46 2.96
C PHE A 86 -9.80 1.10 1.99
N ILE A 87 -9.76 -0.16 1.58
CA ILE A 87 -8.83 -0.70 0.59
C ILE A 87 -9.65 -1.05 -0.64
N ALA A 88 -9.49 -0.25 -1.71
CA ALA A 88 -10.18 -0.50 -2.96
C ALA A 88 -9.66 -1.77 -3.64
N ALA A 89 -10.43 -2.32 -4.58
CA ALA A 89 -9.92 -3.30 -5.52
C ALA A 89 -8.78 -2.70 -6.37
N ASP A 90 -7.85 -3.55 -6.81
CA ASP A 90 -6.65 -3.17 -7.56
C ASP A 90 -5.69 -2.23 -6.79
N THR A 91 -5.76 -2.25 -5.45
CA THR A 91 -4.79 -1.54 -4.60
C THR A 91 -3.52 -2.40 -4.45
N PRO A 92 -2.32 -1.86 -4.73
CA PRO A 92 -1.07 -2.56 -4.46
C PRO A 92 -0.89 -2.89 -2.97
N GLY A 93 -0.43 -4.10 -2.66
CA GLY A 93 -0.08 -4.44 -1.30
C GLY A 93 0.45 -5.85 -1.10
N GLU A 94 0.86 -6.13 0.13
CA GLU A 94 1.35 -7.43 0.56
C GLU A 94 0.71 -7.87 1.89
N ASN A 95 0.58 -9.17 2.09
CA ASN A 95 0.07 -9.73 3.34
C ASN A 95 1.08 -10.73 3.89
N ASN A 96 1.81 -10.29 4.91
CA ASN A 96 2.75 -11.07 5.69
C ASN A 96 2.18 -11.36 7.10
N CYS A 97 0.87 -11.22 7.29
CA CYS A 97 0.18 -11.59 8.52
C CYS A 97 -0.54 -12.93 8.38
N THR A 98 -0.39 -13.80 9.36
CA THR A 98 -0.91 -15.16 9.33
C THR A 98 -2.44 -15.21 9.47
N ASP A 99 -3.01 -14.37 10.33
CA ASP A 99 -4.46 -14.32 10.55
C ASP A 99 -4.94 -12.88 10.74
N LEU A 100 -5.52 -12.31 9.68
CA LEU A 100 -6.12 -10.96 9.65
C LEU A 100 -7.40 -10.84 10.50
N ASN A 101 -8.02 -11.96 10.88
CA ASN A 101 -9.23 -11.97 11.69
C ASN A 101 -8.93 -12.09 13.19
N ALA A 102 -7.72 -12.53 13.54
CA ALA A 102 -7.25 -12.48 14.91
C ALA A 102 -6.96 -11.02 15.29
N GLY A 103 -7.90 -10.37 15.98
CA GLY A 103 -7.72 -8.98 16.38
C GLY A 103 -6.40 -8.75 17.13
N SER A 104 -5.69 -7.69 16.77
CA SER A 104 -4.39 -7.30 17.34
C SER A 104 -3.19 -8.23 17.04
N SER A 105 -3.31 -9.20 16.13
CA SER A 105 -2.18 -10.01 15.67
C SER A 105 -1.35 -9.29 14.59
N CYS A 106 -1.98 -8.43 13.80
CA CYS A 106 -1.39 -7.76 12.65
C CYS A 106 -1.23 -6.25 12.86
N VAL A 107 -0.16 -5.70 12.32
CA VAL A 107 0.00 -4.26 12.09
C VAL A 107 -0.33 -3.96 10.63
N PHE A 108 -1.19 -2.97 10.42
CA PHE A 108 -1.46 -2.37 9.13
C PHE A 108 -0.48 -1.23 8.89
N LEU A 109 0.27 -1.31 7.78
CA LEU A 109 1.17 -0.26 7.32
C LEU A 109 0.70 0.21 5.95
N ALA A 110 0.68 1.52 5.71
CA ALA A 110 0.24 2.04 4.42
C ALA A 110 0.96 3.31 3.99
N ASN A 111 1.16 3.42 2.68
CA ASN A 111 1.37 4.68 2.00
C ASN A 111 0.00 5.28 1.68
N MET A 112 -0.24 6.51 2.11
CA MET A 112 -1.51 7.19 1.99
C MET A 112 -1.41 8.38 1.05
N PHE A 113 -2.52 8.73 0.41
CA PHE A 113 -2.70 10.00 -0.27
C PHE A 113 -4.02 10.61 0.19
N GLY A 114 -3.93 11.53 1.16
CA GLY A 114 -5.10 11.93 1.94
C GLY A 114 -5.67 10.71 2.67
N ASP A 115 -6.94 10.38 2.40
CA ASP A 115 -7.62 9.23 2.99
C ASP A 115 -7.53 7.95 2.14
N SER A 116 -6.85 8.02 0.98
CA SER A 116 -6.76 6.90 0.03
C SER A 116 -5.49 6.08 0.23
N VAL A 117 -5.61 4.75 0.18
CA VAL A 117 -4.47 3.83 0.26
C VAL A 117 -3.80 3.74 -1.11
N MET A 118 -2.54 4.16 -1.21
CA MET A 118 -1.71 4.04 -2.42
C MET A 118 -0.98 2.70 -2.48
N TRP A 119 -0.56 2.20 -1.32
CA TRP A 119 0.06 0.90 -1.12
C TRP A 119 -0.11 0.48 0.34
N PHE A 120 -0.22 -0.82 0.63
CA PHE A 120 -0.30 -1.31 2.02
C PHE A 120 0.44 -2.62 2.27
N ALA A 121 0.70 -2.89 3.55
CA ALA A 121 1.12 -4.18 4.04
C ALA A 121 0.41 -4.55 5.34
N PHE A 122 0.17 -5.84 5.52
CA PHE A 122 -0.10 -6.42 6.84
C PHE A 122 1.13 -7.19 7.30
N THR A 123 1.58 -6.93 8.53
CA THR A 123 2.73 -7.61 9.12
C THR A 123 2.33 -8.24 10.45
N ASP A 124 2.70 -9.50 10.67
CA ASP A 124 2.55 -10.14 11.96
C ASP A 124 3.31 -9.38 13.05
N THR A 125 2.69 -9.19 14.21
CA THR A 125 3.36 -8.63 15.40
C THR A 125 4.42 -9.56 15.99
N ASN A 126 4.54 -10.81 15.48
CA ASN A 126 5.43 -11.86 15.97
C ASN A 126 5.32 -12.11 17.49
N SER A 127 4.18 -11.72 18.10
CA SER A 127 3.96 -11.77 19.53
C SER A 127 2.57 -12.31 19.83
N SER A 128 2.48 -13.22 20.79
CA SER A 128 1.20 -13.71 21.33
C SER A 128 0.54 -12.74 22.32
N LYS A 129 1.19 -11.61 22.59
CA LYS A 129 0.74 -10.55 23.51
C LYS A 129 0.72 -9.21 22.80
N PRO A 130 -0.13 -8.26 23.24
CA PRO A 130 -0.08 -6.88 22.76
C PRO A 130 1.34 -6.33 22.83
N THR A 131 1.88 -5.94 21.68
CA THR A 131 3.20 -5.34 21.55
C THR A 131 3.07 -3.85 21.26
N ARG A 132 4.10 -3.10 21.63
CA ARG A 132 4.26 -1.68 21.25
C ARG A 132 5.36 -1.51 20.20
N VAL A 133 5.97 -2.62 19.79
CA VAL A 133 7.12 -2.63 18.91
C VAL A 133 6.85 -3.65 17.81
N LEU A 134 7.04 -3.22 16.57
CA LEU A 134 7.05 -4.07 15.39
C LEU A 134 8.48 -4.30 14.94
N GLU A 135 8.85 -5.56 14.77
CA GLU A 135 10.13 -5.92 14.16
C GLU A 135 10.01 -5.84 12.63
N LEU A 136 10.91 -5.08 12.03
CA LEU A 136 10.99 -4.88 10.59
C LEU A 136 12.38 -5.27 10.08
N PRO A 137 12.54 -5.47 8.77
CA PRO A 137 13.84 -5.74 8.16
C PRO A 137 14.89 -4.66 8.49
N SER A 138 16.16 -4.99 8.30
CA SER A 138 17.28 -4.09 8.55
C SER A 138 17.12 -2.75 7.84
N LEU A 139 17.52 -1.69 8.53
CA LEU A 139 17.70 -0.36 7.94
C LEU A 139 18.94 -0.38 7.02
N VAL A 140 18.79 0.06 5.77
CA VAL A 140 19.84 -0.01 4.74
C VAL A 140 20.29 1.34 4.22
N ASP A 141 19.46 2.38 4.35
CA ASP A 141 19.85 3.75 4.01
C ASP A 141 19.03 4.78 4.80
N MET A 142 19.41 6.05 4.71
CA MET A 142 18.71 7.20 5.27
C MET A 142 18.46 8.28 4.23
N LEU A 143 17.25 8.82 4.25
CA LEU A 143 16.78 9.92 3.41
C LEU A 143 16.56 11.19 4.25
N ASP A 144 16.37 12.33 3.59
CA ASP A 144 16.00 13.60 4.20
C ASP A 144 16.82 14.00 5.42
N SER A 145 18.15 13.88 5.30
CA SER A 145 19.09 14.18 6.38
C SER A 145 18.89 13.35 7.67
N GLY A 146 18.35 12.13 7.54
CA GLY A 146 18.16 11.20 8.66
C GLY A 146 16.78 11.21 9.30
N ASN A 147 15.80 11.92 8.71
CA ASN A 147 14.40 11.88 9.19
C ASN A 147 13.63 10.65 8.69
N ARG A 148 14.09 10.05 7.59
CA ARG A 148 13.50 8.85 7.01
C ARG A 148 14.56 7.79 6.76
N GLY A 149 14.16 6.54 6.86
CA GLY A 149 14.99 5.36 6.68
C GLY A 149 14.46 4.48 5.57
N VAL A 150 15.36 3.83 4.83
CA VAL A 150 15.01 2.81 3.84
C VAL A 150 15.33 1.44 4.43
N LEU A 151 14.37 0.53 4.42
CA LEU A 151 14.53 -0.84 4.89
C LEU A 151 14.99 -1.77 3.76
N ALA A 152 15.49 -2.96 4.09
CA ALA A 152 16.00 -3.93 3.13
C ALA A 152 14.95 -4.44 2.12
N ASN A 153 13.67 -4.26 2.41
CA ASN A 153 12.53 -4.58 1.53
C ASN A 153 11.98 -3.34 0.79
N ASP A 154 12.79 -2.28 0.69
CA ASP A 154 12.50 -1.00 0.02
C ASP A 154 11.37 -0.18 0.66
N TRP A 155 10.98 -0.49 1.90
CA TRP A 155 10.02 0.33 2.66
C TRP A 155 10.72 1.58 3.18
N ILE A 156 10.03 2.71 3.10
CA ILE A 156 10.51 3.97 3.65
C ILE A 156 9.73 4.25 4.93
N VAL A 157 10.44 4.41 6.04
CA VAL A 157 9.86 4.60 7.38
C VAL A 157 10.39 5.88 8.02
N ARG A 158 9.64 6.44 8.98
CA ARG A 158 10.10 7.59 9.77
C ARG A 158 11.12 7.13 10.81
N LEU A 159 12.18 7.92 10.99
CA LEU A 159 13.18 7.70 12.02
C LEU A 159 12.96 8.68 13.16
N ALA A 160 12.99 8.18 14.40
CA ALA A 160 12.93 9.01 15.57
C ALA A 160 14.21 9.87 15.71
N ASN A 161 14.10 10.99 16.40
CA ASN A 161 15.26 11.80 16.76
C ASN A 161 16.14 11.04 17.75
N GLY A 162 17.27 10.54 17.27
CA GLY A 162 18.22 9.78 18.08
C GLY A 162 17.85 8.30 18.19
N VAL A 163 17.74 7.61 17.05
CA VAL A 163 17.57 6.15 16.99
C VAL A 163 18.61 5.44 17.86
N LYS A 164 18.13 4.66 18.81
CA LYS A 164 18.94 3.86 19.73
C LYS A 164 19.58 2.69 18.97
N LYS A 165 20.87 2.47 19.17
CA LYS A 165 21.58 1.29 18.64
C LYS A 165 21.83 0.36 19.81
N THR A 166 21.28 -0.85 19.73
CA THR A 166 21.43 -1.87 20.77
C THR A 166 22.30 -3.00 20.23
N CYS A 167 23.59 -2.91 20.57
CA CYS A 167 24.63 -3.87 20.22
C CYS A 167 25.51 -4.10 21.46
N GLY A 168 26.26 -5.20 21.49
CA GLY A 168 27.16 -5.51 22.62
C GLY A 168 28.37 -4.57 22.75
N GLU A 169 28.60 -3.74 21.74
CA GLU A 169 29.69 -2.77 21.63
C GLU A 169 29.17 -1.37 21.33
N ASP A 170 29.98 -0.35 21.62
CA ASP A 170 29.65 1.03 21.29
C ASP A 170 29.72 1.22 19.78
N VAL A 171 28.54 1.38 19.17
CA VAL A 171 28.43 1.72 17.75
C VAL A 171 28.35 3.23 17.59
N GLY A 172 29.07 3.76 16.61
CA GLY A 172 29.17 5.19 16.32
C GLY A 172 27.86 5.82 15.82
N THR A 173 27.90 6.55 14.72
CA THR A 173 26.70 7.20 14.16
C THR A 173 25.71 6.17 13.58
N LEU A 174 24.45 6.57 13.35
CA LEU A 174 23.47 5.70 12.68
C LEU A 174 23.92 5.33 11.25
N ARG A 175 24.61 6.25 10.56
CA ARG A 175 25.19 5.97 9.23
C ARG A 175 26.26 4.88 9.29
N GLU A 176 27.14 4.94 10.30
CA GLU A 176 28.17 3.91 10.52
C GLU A 176 27.53 2.57 10.85
N PHE A 177 26.52 2.56 11.75
CA PHE A 177 25.74 1.36 12.04
C PHE A 177 25.17 0.71 10.76
N ILE A 178 24.53 1.50 9.90
CA ILE A 178 23.97 0.97 8.64
C ILE A 178 25.08 0.36 7.77
N ASN A 179 26.21 1.03 7.62
CA ASN A 179 27.32 0.53 6.80
C ASN A 179 27.89 -0.81 7.32
N ASP A 180 27.89 -1.02 8.63
CA ASP A 180 28.55 -2.17 9.26
C ASP A 180 27.63 -3.38 9.43
N TYR A 181 26.33 -3.15 9.68
CA TYR A 181 25.37 -4.21 10.04
C TYR A 181 24.26 -4.46 8.99
N SER A 182 24.08 -3.58 8.01
CA SER A 182 23.13 -3.81 6.91
C SER A 182 23.65 -4.85 5.90
N PRO A 183 22.77 -5.63 5.23
CA PRO A 183 21.33 -5.75 5.47
C PRO A 183 20.96 -6.92 6.39
N ASP A 184 21.90 -7.81 6.72
CA ASP A 184 21.58 -9.12 7.31
C ASP A 184 22.00 -9.27 8.78
N LYS A 185 22.66 -8.27 9.36
CA LYS A 185 23.19 -8.32 10.75
C LYS A 185 22.45 -7.38 11.69
N SER A 186 21.28 -6.88 11.30
CA SER A 186 20.44 -6.11 12.20
C SER A 186 18.95 -6.27 11.91
N VAL A 187 18.15 -5.95 12.92
CA VAL A 187 16.69 -5.79 12.82
C VAL A 187 16.29 -4.40 13.27
N THR A 188 15.25 -3.88 12.64
CA THR A 188 14.71 -2.55 12.94
C THR A 188 13.51 -2.70 13.88
N LYS A 189 13.42 -1.85 14.89
CA LYS A 189 12.30 -1.80 15.83
C LYS A 189 11.51 -0.53 15.57
N LEU A 190 10.28 -0.69 15.11
CA LEU A 190 9.34 0.40 14.93
C LEU A 190 8.42 0.48 16.15
N ASN A 191 8.31 1.65 16.74
CA ASN A 191 7.43 1.92 17.86
C ASN A 191 6.01 2.23 17.37
N LEU A 192 5.05 1.39 17.75
CA LEU A 192 3.64 1.47 17.34
C LEU A 192 2.84 2.58 18.04
N ILE A 193 3.46 3.32 18.97
CA ILE A 193 2.83 4.48 19.62
C ILE A 193 3.24 5.78 18.94
N THR A 194 4.50 5.88 18.51
CA THR A 194 5.04 7.09 17.88
C THR A 194 5.11 6.97 16.35
N ASP A 195 4.83 5.80 15.79
CA ASP A 195 4.91 5.47 14.37
C ASP A 195 6.29 5.76 13.75
N GLU A 196 7.33 5.56 14.56
CA GLU A 196 8.71 5.87 14.21
C GLU A 196 9.64 4.70 14.59
N VAL A 197 10.69 4.53 13.81
CA VAL A 197 11.82 3.67 14.19
C VAL A 197 12.63 4.37 15.26
N ASP A 198 12.60 3.83 16.48
CA ASP A 198 13.34 4.37 17.63
C ASP A 198 14.53 3.50 18.05
N GLU A 199 14.62 2.27 17.56
CA GLU A 199 15.70 1.35 17.89
C GLU A 199 16.11 0.47 16.71
N VAL A 200 17.42 0.21 16.59
CA VAL A 200 18.02 -0.80 15.71
C VAL A 200 18.84 -1.76 16.57
N VAL A 201 18.72 -3.05 16.30
CA VAL A 201 19.31 -4.11 17.13
C VAL A 201 20.20 -4.99 16.27
N CYS A 202 21.44 -5.16 16.70
CA CYS A 202 22.37 -6.09 16.06
C CYS A 202 21.87 -7.54 16.21
N THR A 203 21.95 -8.32 15.13
CA THR A 203 21.70 -9.77 15.15
C THR A 203 23.01 -10.50 14.93
N GLY A 204 23.65 -10.91 16.02
CA GLY A 204 24.96 -11.57 16.01
C GLY A 204 25.51 -11.76 17.41
#